data_AF-V9IM83-F1
#
_entry.id   AF-V9IM83-F1
#
_cell.length_a   1.000
_cell.length_b   1.000
_cell.length_c   1.000
_cell.angle_alpha   90.00
_cell.angle_beta   90.00
_cell.angle_gamma   90.00
#
_symmetry.space_group_name_H-M   'P 1'
#
loop_
_entity.id
_entity.type
_entity.pdbx_description
1 polymer ?
#
loop_
_entity_poly.entity_id
_entity_poly.type
_entity_poly.pdbx_seq_one_letter_code
_entity_poly.pdbx_strand_id
1 'polypeptide(L)'
;MTYKHVMALKWATYHCPSAKYILKLDDDVFVHIPAMLDFLTRDLSPWGARRLILCDLHPTGTVKRSWRSKWRVSPQEYPGRHYPAYCAGWAILYSPDSVFLLYREAQKEPYFWIDDVHITGTLARKVNLTQTSLHYLMLTNENMQDLLSNPSSHREFLFGPPNLTENEIRALQNLVIKPRPSSESLVN
;
A
#
# COMPACT_ATOMS: atom_id res chain seq x y z
N MET A 1 9.67 -8.08 -10.96
CA MET A 1 8.96 -8.03 -9.66
C MET A 1 7.68 -8.84 -9.67
N THR A 2 6.99 -8.96 -10.81
CA THR A 2 5.67 -9.62 -10.93
C THR A 2 5.60 -11.02 -10.36
N TYR A 3 6.60 -11.87 -10.63
CA TYR A 3 6.67 -13.21 -10.03
C TYR A 3 6.64 -13.16 -8.49
N LYS A 4 7.36 -12.23 -7.87
CA LYS A 4 7.38 -12.07 -6.41
C LYS A 4 6.00 -11.66 -5.90
N HIS A 5 5.35 -10.69 -6.54
CA HIS A 5 4.01 -10.25 -6.15
C HIS A 5 2.99 -11.39 -6.28
N VAL A 6 2.96 -12.12 -7.41
CA VAL A 6 2.06 -13.27 -7.59
C VAL A 6 2.32 -14.37 -6.57
N MET A 7 3.60 -14.63 -6.24
CA MET A 7 3.95 -15.61 -5.21
C MET A 7 3.50 -15.18 -3.81
N ALA A 8 3.54 -13.88 -3.49
CA ALA A 8 2.97 -13.37 -2.25
C ALA A 8 1.45 -13.57 -2.19
N LEU A 9 0.74 -13.31 -3.31
CA LEU A 9 -0.71 -13.58 -3.38
C LEU A 9 -1.02 -15.07 -3.24
N LYS A 10 -0.22 -15.93 -3.89
CA LYS A 10 -0.31 -17.39 -3.75
C LYS A 10 -0.12 -17.79 -2.29
N TRP A 11 0.95 -17.31 -1.65
CA TRP A 11 1.26 -17.65 -0.27
C TRP A 11 0.14 -17.25 0.67
N ALA A 12 -0.34 -16.01 0.59
CA ALA A 12 -1.46 -15.53 1.38
C ALA A 12 -2.74 -16.36 1.14
N THR A 13 -3.01 -16.75 -0.11
CA THR A 13 -4.16 -17.60 -0.45
C THR A 13 -4.11 -18.96 0.24
N TYR A 14 -2.96 -19.63 0.25
CA TYR A 14 -2.85 -21.01 0.76
C TYR A 14 -2.45 -21.11 2.24
N HIS A 15 -1.79 -20.09 2.78
CA HIS A 15 -1.20 -20.14 4.12
C HIS A 15 -1.77 -19.11 5.10
N CYS A 16 -2.68 -18.23 4.66
CA CYS A 16 -3.33 -17.24 5.53
C CYS A 16 -4.88 -17.27 5.46
N PRO A 17 -5.54 -18.44 5.57
CA PRO A 17 -6.99 -18.54 5.36
C PRO A 17 -7.84 -17.79 6.38
N SER A 18 -7.28 -17.48 7.56
CA SER A 18 -7.98 -16.76 8.64
C SER A 18 -7.61 -15.28 8.74
N ALA A 19 -6.72 -14.79 7.86
CA ALA A 19 -6.39 -13.37 7.82
C ALA A 19 -7.61 -12.57 7.40
N LYS A 20 -7.87 -11.44 8.07
CA LYS A 20 -8.97 -10.52 7.73
C LYS A 20 -8.56 -9.47 6.70
N TYR A 21 -7.25 -9.19 6.67
CA TYR A 21 -6.59 -8.25 5.78
C TYR A 21 -5.19 -8.76 5.46
N ILE A 22 -4.66 -8.42 4.29
CA ILE A 22 -3.30 -8.72 3.85
C ILE A 22 -2.61 -7.40 3.51
N LEU A 23 -1.53 -7.08 4.20
CA LEU A 23 -0.71 -5.90 3.91
C LEU A 23 0.56 -6.34 3.17
N LYS A 24 0.75 -5.81 1.95
CA LYS A 24 2.02 -5.88 1.22
C LYS A 24 2.73 -4.54 1.39
N LEU A 25 4.02 -4.57 1.70
CA LEU A 25 4.87 -3.39 1.83
C LEU A 25 6.24 -3.63 1.19
N ASP A 26 6.92 -2.56 0.80
CA ASP A 26 8.37 -2.57 0.59
C ASP A 26 9.10 -2.44 1.94
N ASP A 27 10.40 -2.76 1.96
CA ASP A 27 11.23 -2.78 3.17
C ASP A 27 11.74 -1.40 3.61
N ASP A 28 11.51 -0.38 2.78
CA ASP A 28 11.88 1.02 2.98
C ASP A 28 10.67 1.93 3.28
N VAL A 29 9.62 1.34 3.90
CA VAL A 29 8.37 2.01 4.27
C VAL A 29 8.07 1.79 5.75
N PHE A 30 7.77 2.88 6.46
CA PHE A 30 7.30 2.83 7.85
C PHE A 30 5.80 2.56 7.95
N VAL A 31 5.36 1.75 8.91
CA VAL A 31 3.95 1.53 9.23
C VAL A 31 3.67 1.93 10.68
N HIS A 32 2.70 2.83 10.87
CA HIS A 32 2.21 3.22 12.19
C HIS A 32 1.25 2.15 12.74
N ILE A 33 1.80 1.07 13.30
CA ILE A 33 1.05 -0.13 13.68
C ILE A 33 -0.15 0.13 14.61
N PRO A 34 -0.05 0.92 15.70
CA PRO A 34 -1.21 1.25 16.52
C PRO A 34 -2.37 1.88 15.73
N ALA A 35 -2.09 2.91 14.94
CA ALA A 35 -3.11 3.54 14.09
C ALA A 35 -3.64 2.58 13.01
N MET A 36 -2.80 1.71 12.46
CA MET A 36 -3.24 0.67 11.52
C MET A 36 -4.23 -0.29 12.17
N LEU A 37 -3.99 -0.74 13.40
CA LEU A 37 -4.91 -1.63 14.10
C LEU A 37 -6.26 -0.96 14.39
N ASP A 38 -6.23 0.31 14.83
CA ASP A 38 -7.45 1.10 15.01
C ASP A 38 -8.20 1.26 13.68
N PHE A 39 -7.51 1.62 12.59
CA PHE A 39 -8.11 1.75 11.26
C PHE A 39 -8.76 0.45 10.76
N LEU A 40 -8.05 -0.68 10.87
CA LEU A 40 -8.58 -1.98 10.44
C LEU A 40 -9.82 -2.43 11.23
N THR A 41 -9.89 -2.06 12.51
CA THR A 41 -10.96 -2.52 13.42
C THR A 41 -12.14 -1.56 13.52
N ARG A 42 -11.89 -0.25 13.50
CA ARG A 42 -12.92 0.79 13.70
C ARG A 42 -13.43 1.36 12.38
N ASP A 43 -12.53 1.69 11.46
CA ASP A 43 -12.90 2.40 10.22
C ASP A 43 -13.26 1.44 9.09
N LEU A 44 -12.63 0.26 9.05
CA LEU A 44 -13.02 -0.81 8.13
C LEU A 44 -14.02 -1.76 8.78
N SER A 45 -13.53 -2.80 9.44
CA SER A 45 -14.37 -3.82 10.08
C SER A 45 -13.50 -4.79 10.86
N PRO A 46 -13.85 -5.10 12.11
CA PRO A 46 -13.12 -6.10 12.89
C PRO A 46 -13.35 -7.52 12.35
N TRP A 47 -14.29 -7.71 11.42
CA TRP A 47 -14.60 -8.99 10.77
C TRP A 47 -13.97 -9.14 9.38
N GLY A 48 -13.20 -8.13 8.94
CA GLY A 48 -12.61 -8.08 7.61
C GLY A 48 -13.47 -7.34 6.59
N ALA A 49 -12.90 -7.15 5.40
CA ALA A 49 -13.56 -6.52 4.27
C ALA A 49 -13.66 -7.50 3.09
N ARG A 50 -14.41 -7.11 2.06
CA ARG A 50 -14.51 -7.83 0.80
C ARG A 50 -14.22 -6.90 -0.36
N ARG A 51 -13.63 -7.45 -1.42
CA ARG A 51 -13.29 -6.72 -2.65
C ARG A 51 -12.50 -5.43 -2.40
N LEU A 52 -11.66 -5.43 -1.37
CA LEU A 52 -10.90 -4.27 -0.92
C LEU A 52 -9.50 -4.26 -1.54
N ILE A 53 -9.10 -3.09 -2.05
CA ILE A 53 -7.72 -2.72 -2.37
C ILE A 53 -7.52 -1.26 -1.94
N LEU A 54 -6.72 -1.02 -0.90
CA LEU A 54 -6.39 0.32 -0.40
C LEU A 54 -4.90 0.62 -0.58
N CYS A 55 -4.56 1.80 -1.12
CA CYS A 55 -3.18 2.15 -1.48
C CYS A 55 -3.01 3.64 -1.85
N ASP A 56 -1.79 4.06 -2.14
CA ASP A 56 -1.56 5.33 -2.86
C ASP A 56 -1.99 5.15 -4.31
N LEU A 57 -3.09 5.79 -4.69
CA LEU A 57 -3.73 5.53 -5.98
C LEU A 57 -3.13 6.39 -7.08
N HIS A 58 -2.67 5.74 -8.15
CA HIS A 58 -2.36 6.39 -9.43
C HIS A 58 -3.55 6.25 -10.38
N PRO A 59 -4.42 7.27 -10.55
CA PRO A 59 -5.63 7.14 -11.37
C PRO A 59 -5.33 6.99 -12.87
N THR A 60 -4.27 7.64 -13.36
CA THR A 60 -3.87 7.62 -14.78
C THR A 60 -2.35 7.73 -14.94
N GLY A 61 -1.62 6.62 -14.78
CA GLY A 61 -0.18 6.60 -15.03
C GLY A 61 0.16 6.65 -16.51
N THR A 62 0.95 7.63 -16.95
CA THR A 62 1.47 7.68 -18.33
C THR A 62 2.57 6.64 -18.51
N VAL A 63 2.47 5.85 -19.57
CA VAL A 63 3.50 4.87 -19.94
C VAL A 63 4.77 5.62 -20.33
N LYS A 64 5.86 5.39 -19.59
CA LYS A 64 7.13 6.06 -19.85
C LYS A 64 7.75 5.47 -21.13
N ARG A 65 7.98 6.32 -22.12
CA ARG A 65 8.56 5.94 -23.43
C ARG A 65 9.99 6.40 -23.64
N SER A 66 10.60 7.08 -22.67
CA SER A 66 11.96 7.61 -22.78
C SER A 66 13.00 6.56 -22.39
N TRP A 67 14.10 6.46 -23.14
CA TRP A 67 15.28 5.61 -22.80
C TRP A 67 15.98 6.02 -21.51
N ARG A 68 15.72 7.23 -21.01
CA ARG A 68 16.26 7.72 -19.73
C ARG A 68 15.47 7.24 -18.50
N SER A 69 14.32 6.58 -18.71
CA SER A 69 13.49 6.11 -17.61
C SER A 69 13.77 4.64 -17.31
N LYS A 70 14.04 4.32 -16.04
CA LYS A 70 14.08 2.92 -15.56
C LYS A 70 12.77 2.17 -15.77
N TRP A 71 11.66 2.91 -15.94
CA TRP A 71 10.32 2.40 -16.18
C TRP A 71 9.90 2.45 -17.65
N ARG A 72 10.86 2.51 -18.58
CA ARG A 72 10.57 2.54 -20.02
C ARG A 72 9.83 1.29 -20.44
N VAL A 73 8.75 1.48 -21.20
CA VAL A 73 8.01 0.39 -21.83
C VAL A 73 7.85 0.70 -23.31
N SER A 74 8.14 -0.27 -24.17
CA SER A 74 7.99 -0.13 -25.62
C SER A 74 6.51 -0.22 -26.06
N PRO A 75 6.13 0.37 -27.21
CA PRO A 75 4.78 0.20 -27.75
C PRO A 75 4.40 -1.27 -28.01
N GLN A 76 5.39 -2.13 -28.29
CA GLN A 76 5.20 -3.56 -28.46
C GLN A 76 4.81 -4.26 -27.15
N GLU A 77 5.44 -3.90 -26.03
CA GLU A 77 5.12 -4.46 -24.71
C GLU A 77 3.78 -3.96 -24.17
N TYR A 78 3.47 -2.69 -24.40
CA TYR A 78 2.20 -2.10 -24.00
C TYR A 78 1.79 -1.01 -25.00
N PRO A 79 0.72 -1.20 -25.80
CA PRO A 79 0.35 -0.27 -26.87
C PRO A 79 -0.32 1.02 -26.36
N GLY A 80 -0.98 0.98 -25.20
CA GLY A 80 -1.69 2.12 -24.65
C GLY A 80 -0.77 3.27 -24.22
N ARG A 81 -1.28 4.52 -24.24
CA ARG A 81 -0.55 5.68 -23.70
C ARG A 81 -0.59 5.78 -22.17
N HIS A 82 -1.63 5.19 -21.58
CA HIS A 82 -1.87 5.21 -20.14
C HIS A 82 -2.11 3.79 -19.62
N TYR A 83 -1.66 3.55 -18.40
CA TYR A 83 -2.02 2.37 -17.63
C TYR A 83 -3.45 2.49 -17.07
N PRO A 84 -4.08 1.36 -16.68
CA PRO A 84 -5.16 1.40 -15.70
C PRO A 84 -4.87 2.24 -14.48
N ALA A 85 -5.92 2.60 -13.74
CA ALA A 85 -5.73 2.99 -12.35
C ALA A 85 -5.05 1.84 -11.60
N TYR A 86 -4.00 2.13 -10.85
CA TYR A 86 -3.20 1.13 -10.13
C TYR A 86 -2.65 1.73 -8.84
N CYS A 87 -2.25 0.86 -7.91
CA CYS A 87 -1.62 1.25 -6.66
C CYS A 87 -0.13 1.52 -6.86
N ALA A 88 0.43 2.51 -6.19
CA ALA A 88 1.87 2.53 -5.99
C ALA A 88 2.30 1.28 -5.19
N GLY A 89 3.39 0.63 -5.60
CA GLY A 89 3.77 -0.68 -5.06
C GLY A 89 4.19 -0.73 -3.62
N TRP A 90 4.56 0.41 -3.04
CA TRP A 90 5.28 0.48 -1.77
C TRP A 90 4.41 0.13 -0.56
N ALA A 91 3.09 0.34 -0.59
CA ALA A 91 2.14 -0.14 0.42
C ALA A 91 0.76 -0.41 -0.18
N ILE A 92 0.26 -1.64 0.00
CA ILE A 92 -1.05 -2.07 -0.50
C ILE A 92 -1.74 -2.97 0.52
N LEU A 93 -2.95 -2.59 0.92
CA LEU A 93 -3.81 -3.38 1.78
C LEU A 93 -4.90 -4.06 0.95
N TYR A 94 -5.06 -5.36 1.13
CA TYR A 94 -6.06 -6.16 0.43
C TYR A 94 -7.03 -6.83 1.41
N SER A 95 -8.24 -7.10 0.95
CA SER A 95 -9.04 -8.19 1.53
C SER A 95 -8.59 -9.55 0.97
N PRO A 96 -8.76 -10.65 1.74
CA PRO A 96 -8.34 -11.99 1.30
C PRO A 96 -9.01 -12.44 -0.01
N ASP A 97 -10.27 -12.08 -0.24
CA ASP A 97 -10.98 -12.41 -1.49
C ASP A 97 -10.41 -11.67 -2.70
N SER A 98 -9.97 -10.41 -2.54
CA SER A 98 -9.24 -9.68 -3.58
C SER A 98 -7.93 -10.38 -3.92
N VAL A 99 -7.16 -10.79 -2.91
CA VAL A 99 -5.90 -11.56 -3.10
C VAL A 99 -6.15 -12.83 -3.90
N PHE A 100 -7.18 -13.60 -3.55
CA PHE A 100 -7.54 -14.82 -4.27
C PHE A 100 -7.94 -14.55 -5.73
N LEU A 101 -8.79 -13.54 -5.97
CA LEU A 101 -9.22 -13.18 -7.32
C LEU A 101 -8.04 -12.75 -8.20
N LEU A 102 -7.15 -11.93 -7.67
CA LEU A 102 -5.94 -11.47 -8.36
C LEU A 102 -4.96 -12.61 -8.63
N TYR A 103 -4.71 -13.48 -7.64
CA TYR A 103 -3.86 -14.66 -7.82
C TYR A 103 -4.39 -15.58 -8.92
N ARG A 104 -5.69 -15.90 -8.87
CA ARG A 104 -6.35 -16.76 -9.85
C ARG A 104 -6.29 -16.18 -11.26
N GLU A 105 -6.46 -14.87 -11.40
CA GLU A 105 -6.39 -14.22 -12.71
C GLU A 105 -4.95 -14.14 -13.23
N ALA A 106 -3.96 -13.92 -12.35
CA ALA A 106 -2.55 -13.93 -12.72
C ALA A 106 -2.13 -15.26 -13.36
N GLN A 107 -2.72 -16.40 -12.98
CA GLN A 107 -2.39 -17.70 -13.57
C GLN A 107 -2.81 -17.84 -15.04
N LYS A 108 -3.64 -16.93 -15.57
CA LYS A 108 -4.19 -16.99 -16.93
C LYS A 108 -3.57 -15.97 -17.87
N GLU A 109 -2.84 -15.01 -17.33
CA GLU A 109 -2.38 -13.83 -18.07
C GLU A 109 -0.87 -13.82 -18.21
N PRO A 110 -0.33 -13.39 -19.36
CA PRO A 110 1.10 -13.15 -19.49
C PRO A 110 1.53 -12.02 -18.53
N TYR A 111 2.69 -12.21 -17.89
CA TYR A 111 3.16 -11.24 -16.90
C TYR A 111 3.68 -9.98 -17.59
N PHE A 112 3.13 -8.84 -17.17
CA PHE A 112 3.73 -7.54 -17.42
C PHE A 112 4.72 -7.23 -16.30
N TRP A 113 5.91 -6.73 -16.64
CA TRP A 113 7.06 -6.72 -15.72
C TRP A 113 6.97 -5.68 -14.59
N ILE A 114 6.17 -4.64 -14.78
CA ILE A 114 5.79 -3.67 -13.74
C ILE A 114 4.62 -4.29 -12.97
N ASP A 115 4.93 -4.85 -11.80
CA ASP A 115 4.00 -5.68 -11.03
C ASP A 115 2.81 -4.90 -10.50
N ASP A 116 3.03 -3.67 -10.03
CA ASP A 116 1.94 -2.82 -9.54
C ASP A 116 0.88 -2.57 -10.60
N VAL A 117 1.33 -2.22 -11.82
CA VAL A 117 0.47 -2.03 -12.98
C VAL A 117 -0.20 -3.34 -13.40
N HIS A 118 0.55 -4.44 -13.38
CA HIS A 118 0.01 -5.75 -13.76
C HIS A 118 -1.09 -6.19 -12.78
N ILE A 119 -0.75 -6.33 -11.49
CA ILE A 119 -1.61 -6.88 -10.44
C ILE A 119 -2.75 -5.92 -10.10
N THR A 120 -2.42 -4.73 -9.63
CA THR A 120 -3.44 -3.80 -9.11
C THR A 120 -4.08 -2.94 -10.18
N GLY A 121 -3.58 -2.97 -11.42
CA GLY A 121 -4.21 -2.28 -12.54
C GLY A 121 -4.91 -3.24 -13.51
N THR A 122 -4.14 -3.97 -14.30
CA THR A 122 -4.65 -4.81 -15.39
C THR A 122 -5.51 -5.97 -14.87
N LEU A 123 -4.99 -6.76 -13.93
CA LEU A 123 -5.73 -7.90 -13.37
C LEU A 123 -6.93 -7.42 -12.54
N ALA A 124 -6.73 -6.41 -11.68
CA ALA A 124 -7.81 -5.82 -10.89
C ALA A 124 -8.99 -5.38 -11.77
N ARG A 125 -8.72 -4.70 -12.89
CA ARG A 125 -9.75 -4.34 -13.88
C ARG A 125 -10.46 -5.57 -14.46
N LYS A 126 -9.72 -6.61 -14.86
CA LYS A 126 -10.30 -7.84 -15.43
C LYS A 126 -11.24 -8.55 -14.47
N VAL A 127 -10.97 -8.48 -13.16
CA VAL A 127 -11.82 -9.07 -12.10
C VAL A 127 -12.79 -8.07 -11.45
N ASN A 128 -12.97 -6.89 -12.05
CA ASN A 128 -13.84 -5.80 -11.60
C ASN A 128 -13.58 -5.34 -10.15
N LEU A 129 -12.31 -5.34 -9.72
CA LEU A 129 -11.89 -4.74 -8.44
C LEU A 129 -11.53 -3.27 -8.65
N THR A 130 -11.90 -2.44 -7.66
CA THR A 130 -11.62 -1.00 -7.62
C THR A 130 -10.67 -0.70 -6.49
N GLN A 131 -9.70 0.18 -6.74
CA GLN A 131 -8.75 0.66 -5.75
C GLN A 131 -9.35 1.90 -5.07
N THR A 132 -9.13 2.03 -3.76
CA THR A 132 -9.50 3.21 -2.99
C THR A 132 -8.24 3.85 -2.43
N SER A 133 -8.16 5.18 -2.54
CA SER A 133 -6.97 5.93 -2.17
C SER A 133 -6.82 6.03 -0.64
N LEU A 134 -5.60 5.80 -0.16
CA LEU A 134 -5.12 6.08 1.21
C LEU A 134 -4.19 7.28 1.25
N HIS A 135 -4.11 8.07 0.18
CA HIS A 135 -3.14 9.16 0.04
C HIS A 135 -3.12 10.12 1.26
N TYR A 136 -4.27 10.39 1.88
CA TYR A 136 -4.36 11.27 3.04
C TYR A 136 -3.80 10.67 4.35
N LEU A 137 -3.67 9.34 4.42
CA LEU A 137 -3.07 8.61 5.55
C LEU A 137 -1.59 8.28 5.31
N MET A 138 -0.98 8.88 4.29
CA MET A 138 0.40 8.65 3.89
C MET A 138 1.19 9.92 4.07
N LEU A 139 2.27 9.86 4.84
CA LEU A 139 3.13 11.02 5.03
C LEU A 139 3.90 11.34 3.74
N THR A 140 3.98 12.62 3.42
CA THR A 140 5.00 13.13 2.50
C THR A 140 6.32 13.29 3.24
N ASN A 141 7.43 13.42 2.51
CA ASN A 141 8.74 13.71 3.13
C ASN A 141 8.70 15.01 3.95
N GLU A 142 8.05 16.05 3.45
CA GLU A 142 7.88 17.32 4.15
C GLU A 142 7.10 17.14 5.46
N ASN A 143 5.97 16.43 5.39
CA ASN A 143 5.11 16.16 6.55
C ASN A 143 5.82 15.30 7.60
N MET A 144 6.65 14.35 7.18
CA MET A 144 7.47 13.54 8.07
C MET A 144 8.51 14.40 8.80
N GLN A 145 9.23 15.26 8.08
CA GLN A 145 10.27 16.11 8.69
C GLN A 145 9.66 17.12 9.67
N ASP A 146 8.49 17.68 9.35
CA ASP A 146 7.73 18.53 10.27
C ASP A 146 7.35 17.76 11.55
N LEU A 147 6.79 16.55 11.41
CA LEU A 147 6.40 15.70 12.53
C LEU A 147 7.59 15.33 13.43
N LEU A 148 8.74 15.00 12.85
CA LEU A 148 9.96 14.68 13.59
C LEU A 148 10.54 15.89 14.31
N SER A 149 10.37 17.09 13.76
CA SER A 149 10.85 18.35 14.34
C SER A 149 9.91 18.90 15.41
N ASN A 150 8.61 18.66 15.26
CA ASN A 150 7.57 19.10 16.20
C ASN A 150 6.60 17.95 16.53
N PRO A 151 6.97 17.06 17.46
CA PRO A 151 6.17 15.88 17.82
C PRO A 151 4.79 16.21 18.41
N SER A 152 4.57 17.45 18.84
CA SER A 152 3.26 17.93 19.33
C SER A 152 2.25 18.15 18.20
N SER A 153 2.71 18.17 16.94
CA SER A 153 1.86 18.24 15.75
C SER A 153 1.10 16.92 15.60
N HIS A 154 -0.17 16.91 16.01
CA HIS A 154 -1.03 15.75 15.80
C HIS A 154 -1.40 15.63 14.32
N ARG A 155 -0.85 14.62 13.66
CA ARG A 155 -1.27 14.19 12.33
C ARG A 155 -1.57 12.71 12.33
N GLU A 156 -2.77 12.37 11.87
CA GLU A 156 -3.14 10.97 11.66
C GLU A 156 -2.47 10.46 10.38
N PHE A 157 -1.79 9.31 10.49
CA PHE A 157 -1.16 8.65 9.37
C PHE A 157 -1.03 7.15 9.66
N LEU A 158 -1.04 6.36 8.60
CA LEU A 158 -0.81 4.91 8.62
C LEU A 158 0.57 4.56 8.10
N PHE A 159 1.09 5.32 7.13
CA PHE A 159 2.36 5.01 6.47
C PHE A 159 3.29 6.22 6.42
N GLY A 160 4.60 5.95 6.54
CA GLY A 160 5.64 6.89 6.14
C GLY A 160 5.75 7.00 4.61
N PRO A 161 6.52 7.97 4.09
CA PRO A 161 6.84 8.02 2.67
C PRO A 161 7.69 6.79 2.25
N PRO A 162 7.79 6.48 0.94
CA PRO A 162 8.68 5.42 0.45
C PRO A 162 10.14 5.88 0.40
N ASN A 163 11.08 4.92 0.32
CA ASN A 163 12.53 5.13 0.28
C ASN A 163 13.12 5.72 1.58
N LEU A 164 12.59 5.31 2.75
CA LEU A 164 13.13 5.72 4.03
C LEU A 164 14.44 5.01 4.35
N THR A 165 15.34 5.73 4.99
CA THR A 165 16.50 5.14 5.66
C THR A 165 16.09 4.44 6.95
N GLU A 166 16.91 3.51 7.41
CA GLU A 166 16.70 2.84 8.69
C GLU A 166 16.60 3.83 9.86
N ASN A 167 17.38 4.92 9.82
CA ASN A 167 17.35 5.95 10.85
C ASN A 167 16.02 6.71 10.87
N GLU A 168 15.43 7.01 9.71
CA GLU A 168 14.12 7.65 9.62
C GLU A 168 13.00 6.72 10.10
N ILE A 169 13.06 5.44 9.74
CA ILE A 169 12.14 4.41 10.25
C ILE A 169 12.21 4.34 11.78
N ARG A 170 13.43 4.31 12.35
CA ARG A 170 13.64 4.31 13.81
C ARG A 170 13.15 5.60 14.47
N ALA A 171 13.36 6.75 13.84
CA ALA A 171 12.88 8.04 14.35
C ALA A 171 11.35 8.08 14.43
N LEU A 172 10.66 7.64 13.37
CA LEU A 172 9.21 7.49 13.35
C LEU A 172 8.71 6.48 14.38
N GLN A 173 9.40 5.34 14.52
CA GLN A 173 9.06 4.34 15.52
C GLN A 173 9.13 4.90 16.95
N ASN A 174 10.19 5.65 17.26
CA ASN A 174 10.38 6.29 18.57
C ASN A 174 9.33 7.37 18.85
N LEU A 175 8.81 8.02 17.81
CA LEU A 175 7.74 9.01 17.93
C LEU A 175 6.41 8.34 18.30
N VAL A 176 6.07 7.22 17.69
CA VAL A 176 4.76 6.57 17.88
C VAL A 176 4.68 5.61 19.08
N ILE A 177 5.82 5.11 19.59
CA ILE A 177 5.84 4.23 20.77
C ILE A 177 5.66 5.01 22.07
N LYS A 178 6.02 6.31 22.12
CA LYS A 178 5.90 7.09 23.36
C LYS A 178 4.44 7.07 23.81
N PRO A 179 4.15 6.64 25.06
CA PRO A 179 2.79 6.61 25.55
C PRO A 179 2.22 8.03 25.45
N ARG A 180 1.01 8.16 24.88
CA ARG A 180 0.25 9.41 25.02
C ARG A 180 0.19 9.71 26.52
N PRO A 181 0.55 10.93 26.98
CA PRO A 181 0.31 11.27 28.37
C PRO A 181 -1.18 11.04 28.65
N SER A 182 -1.46 10.19 29.64
CA SER A 182 -2.80 9.86 30.07
C SER A 182 -3.55 11.14 30.43
N SER A 183 -4.73 11.33 29.83
CA SER A 183 -5.68 12.38 30.19
C SER A 183 -6.35 12.09 31.54
N GLU A 184 -5.56 11.80 32.58
CA GLU A 184 -6.00 11.50 33.95
C GLU A 184 -5.55 12.55 34.98
N SER A 185 -5.22 13.78 34.55
CA SER A 185 -4.82 14.87 35.46
C SER A 185 -5.70 16.12 35.40
N LEU A 186 -6.97 16.00 35.00
CA LEU A 186 -7.96 17.09 35.08
C LEU A 186 -9.22 16.70 35.86
N VAL A 187 -9.06 15.92 36.93
CA VAL A 187 -10.04 15.85 38.02
C VAL A 187 -9.29 15.91 39.34
N ASN A 188 -9.12 17.12 39.85
CA ASN A 188 -8.96 17.45 41.27
C ASN A 188 -9.44 18.88 41.45
#